data_AF-A0A7Y6XY44-F1
#
_entry.id   AF-A0A7Y6XY44-F1
#
_cell.length_a   1.000
_cell.length_b   1.000
_cell.length_c   1.000
_cell.angle_alpha   90.00
_cell.angle_beta   90.00
_cell.angle_gamma   90.00
#
_symmetry.space_group_name_H-M   'P 1'
#
loop_
_entity.id
_entity.type
_entity.pdbx_description
1 polymer ?
#
loop_
_entity_poly.entity_id
_entity_poly.type
_entity_poly.pdbx_seq_one_letter_code
_entity_poly.pdbx_strand_id
1 'polypeptide(L)'
;MTDQVNKHYKLKLQFDGDQISDVLLYEFKHNGHNAMTKEGRYSGCVQFEKGDTIEVEVTMTAEAKEKATVERMQVISLDLVSQPNVTHQIDSFSPFTSDEVTKSLVGNWSIPKEEIDPANGAKRWISKWEGEPLSVTADKGYWQLSGFLGVAVYQTMGTAPIRIPRVLSFDPETSTGGDNPDE
;
A
#
# COMPACT_ATOMS: atom_id res chain seq x y z
N MET A 1 16.80 -20.00 -23.68
CA MET A 1 15.93 -18.86 -23.35
C MET A 1 15.04 -19.34 -22.23
N THR A 2 15.32 -18.91 -21.01
CA THR A 2 14.43 -19.17 -19.87
C THR A 2 13.22 -18.27 -20.04
N ASP A 3 12.03 -18.85 -20.13
CA ASP A 3 10.78 -18.08 -20.10
C ASP A 3 10.76 -17.27 -18.79
N GLN A 4 10.93 -15.97 -18.91
CA GLN A 4 10.88 -15.07 -17.77
C GLN A 4 9.41 -14.94 -17.38
N VAL A 5 9.05 -15.54 -16.25
CA VAL A 5 7.68 -15.46 -15.72
C VAL A 5 7.51 -14.11 -15.05
N ASN A 6 6.73 -13.23 -15.67
CA ASN A 6 6.36 -11.94 -15.07
C ASN A 6 5.72 -12.18 -13.71
N LYS A 7 6.18 -11.41 -12.71
CA LYS A 7 5.69 -11.53 -11.35
C LYS A 7 4.46 -10.66 -11.16
N HIS A 8 3.50 -11.22 -10.44
CA HIS A 8 2.34 -10.48 -9.96
C HIS A 8 2.56 -10.17 -8.48
N TYR A 9 2.60 -8.88 -8.16
CA TYR A 9 2.71 -8.37 -6.81
C TYR A 9 1.37 -7.87 -6.31
N LYS A 10 1.25 -7.81 -4.99
CA LYS A 10 0.15 -7.15 -4.29
C LYS A 10 0.71 -6.20 -3.24
N LEU A 11 0.40 -4.91 -3.38
CA LEU A 11 0.58 -3.91 -2.34
C LEU A 11 -0.68 -3.85 -1.50
N LYS A 12 -0.59 -4.28 -0.24
CA LYS A 12 -1.65 -4.13 0.75
C LYS A 12 -1.35 -2.92 1.62
N LEU A 13 -2.33 -2.06 1.80
CA LEU A 13 -2.29 -0.89 2.65
C LEU A 13 -3.38 -1.03 3.72
N GLN A 14 -3.04 -0.81 4.99
CA GLN A 14 -3.93 -1.05 6.11
C GLN A 14 -3.87 0.09 7.14
N PHE A 15 -5.02 0.49 7.64
CA PHE A 15 -5.14 1.48 8.70
C PHE A 15 -6.40 1.25 9.54
N ASP A 16 -6.40 1.79 10.75
CA ASP A 16 -7.57 1.74 11.63
C ASP A 16 -8.48 2.95 11.42
N GLY A 17 -9.80 2.75 11.46
CA GLY A 17 -10.78 3.79 11.17
C GLY A 17 -10.80 4.97 12.15
N ASP A 18 -10.26 4.78 13.35
CA ASP A 18 -10.07 5.79 14.39
C ASP A 18 -8.59 6.16 14.61
N GLN A 19 -7.69 5.64 13.77
CA GLN A 19 -6.26 5.86 13.88
C GLN A 19 -5.94 7.35 14.04
N ILE A 20 -5.12 7.70 15.03
CA ILE A 20 -4.66 9.08 15.25
C ILE A 20 -3.40 9.35 14.42
N SER A 21 -2.49 8.37 14.36
CA SER A 21 -1.28 8.42 13.55
C SER A 21 -1.60 8.59 12.05
N ASP A 22 -0.65 9.13 11.29
CA ASP A 22 -0.65 9.14 9.84
C ASP A 22 0.10 7.94 9.24
N VAL A 23 0.75 7.10 10.06
CA VAL A 23 1.48 5.93 9.60
C VAL A 23 0.53 4.89 8.99
N LEU A 24 0.79 4.50 7.76
CA LEU A 24 0.05 3.48 7.03
C LEU A 24 0.81 2.14 7.12
N LEU A 25 0.13 1.10 7.59
CA LEU A 25 0.69 -0.25 7.53
C LEU A 25 0.68 -0.71 6.07
N TYR A 26 1.75 -1.36 5.64
CA TYR A 26 1.88 -1.82 4.28
C TYR A 26 2.55 -3.20 4.20
N GLU A 27 2.18 -3.97 3.19
CA GLU A 27 2.84 -5.22 2.84
C GLU A 27 2.96 -5.33 1.33
N PHE A 28 4.17 -5.59 0.85
CA PHE A 28 4.40 -5.99 -0.54
C PHE A 28 4.49 -7.51 -0.62
N LYS A 29 3.59 -8.15 -1.38
CA LYS A 29 3.52 -9.62 -1.47
C LYS A 29 3.69 -10.11 -2.91
N HIS A 30 4.36 -11.26 -3.05
CA HIS A 30 4.42 -12.05 -4.27
C HIS A 30 4.21 -13.52 -3.90
N ASN A 31 3.27 -14.21 -4.56
CA ASN A 31 2.90 -15.61 -4.24
C ASN A 31 2.61 -15.85 -2.74
N GLY A 32 2.03 -14.86 -2.05
CA GLY A 32 1.70 -14.94 -0.62
C GLY A 32 2.85 -14.64 0.34
N HIS A 33 4.08 -14.46 -0.16
CA HIS A 33 5.26 -14.15 0.63
C HIS A 33 5.63 -12.67 0.53
N ASN A 34 6.30 -12.13 1.56
CA ASN A 34 6.86 -10.79 1.50
C ASN A 34 7.85 -10.69 0.33
N ALA A 35 7.64 -9.72 -0.56
CA ALA A 35 8.45 -9.47 -1.75
C ALA A 35 9.59 -8.48 -1.52
N MET A 36 9.61 -7.79 -0.37
CA MET A 36 10.67 -6.87 -0.02
C MET A 36 11.91 -7.64 0.42
N THR A 37 13.07 -7.14 0.01
CA THR A 37 14.36 -7.65 0.48
C THR A 37 14.50 -7.32 1.96
N LYS A 38 14.78 -8.32 2.80
CA LYS A 38 14.85 -8.12 4.26
C LYS A 38 16.17 -7.52 4.72
N GLU A 39 17.28 -7.94 4.12
CA GLU A 39 18.62 -7.63 4.61
C GLU A 39 19.59 -7.28 3.47
N GLY A 40 20.71 -6.67 3.83
CA GLY A 40 21.79 -6.30 2.93
C GLY A 40 21.53 -5.00 2.17
N ARG A 41 22.33 -4.74 1.14
CA ARG A 41 22.38 -3.46 0.39
C ARG A 41 21.07 -3.01 -0.27
N TYR A 42 20.09 -3.91 -0.41
CA TYR A 42 18.80 -3.63 -1.00
C TYR A 42 17.65 -3.82 0.00
N SER A 43 17.93 -3.83 1.31
CA SER A 43 16.90 -3.93 2.35
C SER A 43 15.79 -2.88 2.12
N GLY A 44 14.53 -3.28 2.30
CA GLY A 44 13.36 -2.43 2.04
C GLY A 44 12.99 -2.26 0.55
N CYS A 45 13.83 -2.73 -0.38
CA CYS A 45 13.56 -2.65 -1.81
C CYS A 45 12.80 -3.88 -2.33
N VAL A 46 11.99 -3.68 -3.36
CA VAL A 46 11.42 -4.73 -4.21
C VAL A 46 12.22 -4.82 -5.50
N GLN A 47 12.52 -6.04 -5.94
CA GLN A 47 13.13 -6.25 -7.25
C GLN A 47 12.05 -6.31 -8.32
N PHE A 48 12.04 -5.35 -9.22
CA PHE A 48 11.12 -5.34 -10.36
C PHE A 48 11.84 -5.69 -11.66
N GLU A 49 11.11 -6.34 -12.56
CA GLU A 49 11.50 -6.62 -13.93
C GLU A 49 10.36 -6.21 -14.87
N LYS A 50 10.72 -5.82 -16.10
CA LYS A 50 9.75 -5.35 -17.09
C LYS A 50 8.65 -6.38 -17.32
N GLY A 51 7.40 -5.91 -17.27
CA GLY A 51 6.21 -6.75 -17.42
C GLY A 51 5.64 -7.27 -16.11
N ASP A 52 6.33 -7.10 -14.98
CA ASP A 52 5.75 -7.31 -13.66
C ASP A 52 4.53 -6.39 -13.44
N THR A 53 3.57 -6.81 -12.62
CA THR A 53 2.36 -6.02 -12.32
C THR A 53 2.10 -5.92 -10.83
N ILE A 54 1.44 -4.85 -10.37
CA ILE A 54 1.07 -4.64 -8.97
C ILE A 54 -0.45 -4.44 -8.84
N GLU A 55 -1.11 -5.30 -8.06
CA GLU A 55 -2.46 -5.06 -7.52
C GLU A 55 -2.34 -4.20 -6.26
N VAL A 56 -3.21 -3.20 -6.10
CA VAL A 56 -3.26 -2.38 -4.88
C VAL A 56 -4.58 -2.60 -4.16
N GLU A 57 -4.49 -2.91 -2.88
CA GLU A 57 -5.63 -3.14 -1.98
C GLU A 57 -5.46 -2.29 -0.73
N VAL A 58 -6.50 -1.52 -0.39
CA VAL A 58 -6.59 -0.71 0.82
C VAL A 58 -7.61 -1.35 1.73
N THR A 59 -7.26 -1.55 3.00
CA THR A 59 -8.16 -2.08 4.03
C THR A 59 -8.23 -1.09 5.19
N MET A 60 -9.42 -0.63 5.51
CA MET A 60 -9.69 -0.01 6.81
C MET A 60 -10.25 -1.05 7.75
N THR A 61 -9.78 -1.09 9.00
CA THR A 61 -10.32 -1.95 10.06
C THR A 61 -10.99 -1.09 11.14
N ALA A 62 -12.03 -1.62 11.79
CA ALA A 62 -12.57 -1.07 13.02
C ALA A 62 -12.85 -2.18 14.03
N GLU A 63 -12.27 -2.06 15.22
CA GLU A 63 -12.50 -2.97 16.33
C GLU A 63 -13.93 -2.85 16.87
N ALA A 64 -14.35 -3.83 17.67
CA ALA A 64 -15.70 -3.89 18.23
C ALA A 64 -16.12 -2.61 18.99
N LYS A 65 -15.19 -1.96 19.68
CA LYS A 65 -15.42 -0.71 20.42
C LYS A 65 -15.59 0.52 19.51
N GLU A 66 -15.04 0.48 18.30
CA GLU A 66 -15.07 1.54 17.28
C GLU A 66 -16.21 1.37 16.27
N LYS A 67 -16.85 0.20 16.22
CA LYS A 67 -17.98 -0.09 15.29
C LYS A 67 -19.12 0.93 15.38
N ALA A 68 -19.29 1.57 16.54
CA ALA A 68 -20.34 2.56 16.76
C ALA A 68 -20.03 3.92 16.09
N THR A 69 -18.77 4.18 15.76
CA THR A 69 -18.33 5.48 15.23
C THR A 69 -17.91 5.39 13.77
N VAL A 70 -17.43 4.26 13.24
CA VAL A 70 -16.94 4.14 11.86
C VAL A 70 -17.95 3.40 10.97
N GLU A 71 -18.40 4.05 9.88
CA GLU A 71 -19.39 3.49 8.95
C GLU A 71 -18.78 2.93 7.67
N ARG A 72 -17.87 3.67 7.03
CA ARG A 72 -17.22 3.29 5.77
C ARG A 72 -16.00 4.16 5.48
N MET A 73 -15.23 3.78 4.46
CA MET A 73 -14.20 4.62 3.87
C MET A 73 -14.50 4.99 2.41
N GLN A 74 -13.71 5.89 1.86
CA GLN A 74 -13.56 6.14 0.43
C GLN A 74 -12.08 6.37 0.17
N VAL A 75 -11.47 5.56 -0.70
CA VAL A 75 -10.11 5.85 -1.20
C VAL A 75 -10.21 6.92 -2.28
N ILE A 76 -9.39 7.96 -2.16
CA ILE A 76 -9.39 9.12 -3.07
C ILE A 76 -8.21 9.02 -4.03
N SER A 77 -7.02 8.85 -3.47
CA SER A 77 -5.77 8.78 -4.22
C SER A 77 -4.71 7.94 -3.50
N LEU A 78 -3.77 7.40 -4.26
CA LEU A 78 -2.49 6.89 -3.77
C LEU A 78 -1.38 7.45 -4.65
N ASP A 79 -0.42 8.14 -4.04
CA ASP A 79 0.81 8.58 -4.70
C ASP A 79 1.96 7.68 -4.27
N LEU A 80 2.52 6.92 -5.20
CA LEU A 80 3.69 6.07 -4.98
C LEU A 80 4.96 6.83 -5.36
N VAL A 81 5.86 7.03 -4.41
CA VAL A 81 7.18 7.64 -4.62
C VAL A 81 8.20 6.52 -4.78
N SER A 82 8.96 6.55 -5.87
CA SER A 82 9.96 5.53 -6.21
C SER A 82 11.36 6.04 -5.93
N GLN A 83 12.18 5.21 -5.28
CA GLN A 83 13.61 5.49 -5.08
C GLN A 83 14.41 4.32 -5.66
N PRO A 84 15.12 4.51 -6.78
CA PRO A 84 15.93 3.45 -7.37
C PRO A 84 17.19 3.24 -6.52
N ASN A 85 17.42 2.00 -6.08
CA ASN A 85 18.63 1.64 -5.35
C ASN A 85 19.69 1.16 -6.35
N VAL A 86 20.60 2.06 -6.72
CA VAL A 86 21.49 1.91 -7.87
C VAL A 86 22.91 1.47 -7.50
N THR A 87 23.47 0.56 -8.32
CA THR A 87 24.92 0.35 -8.46
C THR A 87 25.41 0.75 -9.87
N HIS A 88 24.84 1.81 -10.47
CA HIS A 88 25.26 2.46 -11.75
C HIS A 88 24.60 2.05 -13.09
N GLN A 89 23.45 1.35 -13.13
CA GLN A 89 22.83 0.94 -14.41
C GLN A 89 21.29 1.03 -14.48
N ILE A 90 20.65 1.93 -13.72
CA ILE A 90 19.20 2.12 -13.84
C ILE A 90 18.96 3.46 -14.56
N ASP A 91 18.40 3.39 -15.77
CA ASP A 91 18.03 4.56 -16.60
C ASP A 91 16.61 5.07 -16.29
N SER A 92 16.04 4.70 -15.13
CA SER A 92 14.64 4.97 -14.76
C SER A 92 14.51 5.32 -13.29
N PHE A 93 13.93 6.49 -12.98
CA PHE A 93 13.67 6.90 -11.60
C PHE A 93 12.60 6.05 -10.93
N SER A 94 11.57 5.65 -11.68
CA SER A 94 10.48 4.81 -11.22
C SER A 94 10.45 3.46 -11.95
N PRO A 95 9.93 2.38 -11.35
CA PRO A 95 9.67 1.16 -12.11
C PRO A 95 8.54 1.33 -13.15
N PHE A 96 7.72 2.39 -13.05
CA PHE A 96 6.52 2.58 -13.87
C PHE A 96 6.70 3.51 -15.07
N THR A 97 7.71 4.37 -15.03
CA THR A 97 7.99 5.42 -16.02
C THR A 97 9.41 5.92 -15.84
N SER A 98 10.07 6.32 -16.94
CA SER A 98 11.46 6.79 -16.91
C SER A 98 11.59 8.19 -16.32
N ASP A 99 10.60 9.05 -16.54
CA ASP A 99 10.74 10.50 -16.37
C ASP A 99 10.09 11.03 -15.09
N GLU A 100 9.37 10.17 -14.37
CA GLU A 100 8.68 10.55 -13.13
C GLU A 100 9.21 9.70 -11.95
N VAL A 101 9.34 10.33 -10.79
CA VAL A 101 9.64 9.66 -9.52
C VAL A 101 8.37 9.10 -8.90
N THR A 102 7.22 9.70 -9.24
CA THR A 102 5.93 9.45 -8.61
C THR A 102 4.93 8.83 -9.57
N LYS A 103 4.16 7.84 -9.10
CA LYS A 103 3.03 7.29 -9.83
C LYS A 103 1.74 7.47 -9.02
N SER A 104 0.82 8.25 -9.56
CA SER A 104 -0.46 8.57 -8.92
C SER A 104 -1.60 7.68 -9.41
N LEU A 105 -2.37 7.14 -8.47
CA LEU A 105 -3.60 6.40 -8.70
C LEU A 105 -4.78 7.20 -8.15
N VAL A 106 -5.62 7.76 -9.01
CA VAL A 106 -6.72 8.67 -8.61
C VAL A 106 -8.06 8.18 -9.17
N GLY A 107 -9.09 8.18 -8.33
CA GLY A 107 -10.49 8.07 -8.73
C GLY A 107 -11.04 6.67 -9.04
N ASN A 108 -10.27 5.76 -9.65
CA ASN A 108 -10.77 4.44 -10.08
C ASN A 108 -10.64 3.37 -8.98
N TRP A 109 -11.09 3.69 -7.78
CA TRP A 109 -11.10 2.76 -6.66
C TRP A 109 -12.45 2.07 -6.55
N SER A 110 -12.42 0.76 -6.28
CA SER A 110 -13.64 -0.02 -6.07
C SER A 110 -14.44 0.53 -4.90
N ILE A 111 -15.76 0.42 -4.98
CA ILE A 111 -16.63 0.64 -3.81
C ILE A 111 -16.15 -0.32 -2.70
N PRO A 112 -15.86 0.16 -1.47
CA PRO A 112 -15.33 -0.70 -0.44
C PRO A 112 -16.32 -1.80 -0.07
N LYS A 113 -15.84 -3.04 -0.09
CA LYS A 113 -16.60 -4.20 0.36
C LYS A 113 -16.45 -4.33 1.87
N GLU A 114 -17.57 -4.36 2.58
CA GLU A 114 -17.60 -4.63 4.02
C GLU A 114 -17.49 -6.14 4.27
N GLU A 115 -16.61 -6.51 5.19
CA GLU A 115 -16.40 -7.88 5.66
C GLU A 115 -16.20 -7.89 7.17
N ILE A 116 -16.46 -9.04 7.80
CA ILE A 116 -16.09 -9.27 9.19
C ILE A 116 -14.88 -10.19 9.20
N ASP A 117 -13.81 -9.77 9.87
CA ASP A 117 -12.66 -10.62 10.07
C ASP A 117 -13.05 -11.80 10.96
N PRO A 118 -12.93 -13.05 10.49
CA PRO A 118 -13.36 -14.21 11.25
C PRO A 118 -12.48 -14.49 12.47
N ALA A 119 -11.25 -13.97 12.53
CA ALA A 119 -10.32 -14.25 13.62
C ALA A 119 -10.63 -13.43 14.88
N ASN A 120 -11.02 -12.16 14.72
CA ASN A 120 -11.23 -11.23 15.84
C ASN A 120 -12.60 -10.53 15.81
N GLY A 121 -13.42 -10.76 14.78
CA GLY A 121 -14.73 -10.13 14.63
C GLY A 121 -14.68 -8.64 14.28
N ALA A 122 -13.52 -8.08 13.91
CA ALA A 122 -13.39 -6.69 13.48
C ALA A 122 -14.11 -6.48 12.14
N LYS A 123 -14.68 -5.28 11.93
CA LYS A 123 -15.19 -4.90 10.62
C LYS A 123 -14.03 -4.46 9.74
N ARG A 124 -14.05 -4.84 8.47
CA ARG A 124 -13.07 -4.44 7.46
C ARG A 124 -13.80 -3.87 6.26
N TRP A 125 -13.26 -2.79 5.71
CA TRP A 125 -13.68 -2.24 4.43
C TRP A 125 -12.52 -2.35 3.47
N ILE A 126 -12.71 -3.10 2.39
CA ILE A 126 -11.64 -3.40 1.42
C ILE A 126 -11.95 -2.71 0.10
N SER A 127 -11.06 -1.84 -0.36
CA SER A 127 -11.14 -1.18 -1.67
C SER A 127 -9.91 -1.53 -2.50
N LYS A 128 -10.10 -1.73 -3.79
CA LYS A 128 -9.03 -2.10 -4.73
C LYS A 128 -8.91 -1.07 -5.83
N TRP A 129 -7.71 -0.92 -6.37
CA TRP A 129 -7.54 -0.16 -7.60
C TRP A 129 -8.15 -0.95 -8.77
N GLU A 130 -9.05 -0.31 -9.53
CA GLU A 130 -9.76 -0.87 -10.69
C GLU A 130 -9.42 -0.17 -12.00
N GLY A 131 -8.52 0.83 -11.96
CA GLY A 131 -7.98 1.42 -13.20
C GLY A 131 -6.95 0.51 -13.87
N GLU A 132 -6.17 1.10 -14.78
CA GLU A 132 -5.12 0.36 -15.48
C GLU A 132 -4.13 -0.31 -14.51
N PRO A 133 -3.77 -1.59 -14.72
CA PRO A 133 -2.81 -2.28 -13.88
C PRO A 133 -1.48 -1.53 -13.79
N LEU A 134 -0.96 -1.35 -12.58
CA LEU A 134 0.38 -0.83 -12.37
C LEU A 134 1.40 -1.81 -12.94
N SER A 135 1.90 -1.51 -14.14
CA SER A 135 2.81 -2.36 -14.88
C SER A 135 4.22 -1.78 -14.83
N VAL A 136 5.21 -2.63 -14.58
CA VAL A 136 6.62 -2.26 -14.57
C VAL A 136 7.13 -2.13 -16.00
N THR A 137 7.65 -0.95 -16.33
CA THR A 137 8.22 -0.64 -17.65
C THR A 137 9.75 -0.68 -17.64
N ALA A 138 10.38 -0.49 -16.49
CA ALA A 138 11.83 -0.54 -16.33
C ALA A 138 12.35 -1.97 -16.53
N ASP A 139 13.46 -2.12 -17.26
CA ASP A 139 13.97 -3.44 -17.66
C ASP A 139 14.23 -4.36 -16.48
N LYS A 140 15.00 -3.90 -15.49
CA LYS A 140 15.26 -4.60 -14.23
C LYS A 140 15.91 -3.68 -13.20
N GLY A 141 15.57 -3.84 -11.91
CA GLY A 141 16.21 -3.08 -10.84
C GLY A 141 15.61 -3.33 -9.47
N TYR A 142 16.13 -2.60 -8.48
CA TYR A 142 15.61 -2.58 -7.11
C TYR A 142 15.09 -1.19 -6.82
N TRP A 143 13.84 -1.10 -6.37
CA TRP A 143 13.23 0.16 -5.98
C TRP A 143 12.68 0.04 -4.56
N GLN A 144 12.96 1.06 -3.76
CA GLN A 144 12.19 1.33 -2.57
C GLN A 144 10.96 2.15 -2.98
N LEU A 145 9.81 1.78 -2.44
CA LEU A 145 8.55 2.48 -2.67
C LEU A 145 8.04 3.02 -1.34
N SER A 146 7.74 4.31 -1.31
CA SER A 146 7.01 4.97 -0.23
C SER A 146 5.70 5.50 -0.82
N GLY A 147 4.73 5.86 0.00
CA GLY A 147 3.50 6.41 -0.57
C GLY A 147 2.59 7.16 0.37
N PHE A 148 1.75 8.00 -0.23
CA PHE A 148 0.76 8.82 0.46
C PHE A 148 -0.64 8.42 -0.02
N LEU A 149 -1.46 7.95 0.91
CA LEU A 149 -2.83 7.52 0.69
C LEU A 149 -3.80 8.61 1.16
N GLY A 150 -4.53 9.19 0.22
CA GLY A 150 -5.67 10.06 0.51
C GLY A 150 -6.93 9.23 0.69
N VAL A 151 -7.57 9.33 1.85
CA VAL A 151 -8.86 8.68 2.14
C VAL A 151 -9.86 9.65 2.77
N ALA A 152 -11.14 9.33 2.67
CA ALA A 152 -12.16 9.89 3.54
C ALA A 152 -12.78 8.78 4.39
N VAL A 153 -12.78 8.98 5.70
CA VAL A 153 -13.47 8.10 6.65
C VAL A 153 -14.82 8.74 6.99
N TYR A 154 -15.88 7.94 6.94
CA TYR A 154 -17.22 8.37 7.32
C TYR A 154 -17.50 7.87 8.72
N GLN A 155 -17.73 8.80 9.64
CA GLN A 155 -17.98 8.50 11.04
C GLN A 155 -19.35 9.01 11.50
N THR A 156 -20.05 8.23 12.32
CA THR A 156 -21.31 8.65 12.95
C THR A 156 -20.98 9.52 14.18
N MET A 157 -21.29 10.82 14.09
CA MET A 157 -21.23 11.73 15.24
C MET A 157 -22.59 12.39 15.40
N GLY A 158 -23.40 11.90 16.35
CA GLY A 158 -24.77 12.36 16.52
C GLY A 158 -25.72 11.78 15.46
N THR A 159 -26.45 12.62 14.73
CA THR A 159 -27.54 12.20 13.84
C THR A 159 -27.14 12.03 12.37
N ALA A 160 -25.96 12.53 11.95
CA ALA A 160 -25.52 12.48 10.56
C ALA A 160 -24.07 11.99 10.44
N PRO A 161 -23.72 11.23 9.38
CA PRO A 161 -22.34 10.86 9.11
C PRO A 161 -21.50 12.08 8.76
N ILE A 162 -20.33 12.21 9.40
CA ILE A 162 -19.32 13.22 9.09
C ILE A 162 -18.27 12.60 8.19
N ARG A 163 -17.88 13.32 7.13
CA ARG A 163 -16.79 12.95 6.23
C ARG A 163 -15.49 13.56 6.72
N ILE A 164 -14.55 12.72 7.16
CA ILE A 164 -13.25 13.14 7.69
C ILE A 164 -12.15 12.80 6.67
N PRO A 165 -11.59 13.78 5.94
CA PRO A 165 -10.47 13.55 5.05
C PRO A 165 -9.20 13.25 5.86
N ARG A 166 -8.41 12.28 5.41
CA ARG A 166 -7.14 11.89 6.01
C ARG A 166 -6.11 11.64 4.92
N VAL A 167 -4.85 11.95 5.24
CA VAL A 167 -3.68 11.51 4.48
C VAL A 167 -2.90 10.59 5.39
N LEU A 168 -2.58 9.41 4.89
CA LEU A 168 -1.76 8.41 5.57
C LEU A 168 -0.53 8.13 4.72
N SER A 169 0.59 7.76 5.33
CA SER A 169 1.84 7.52 4.61
C SER A 169 2.57 6.29 5.10
N PHE A 170 3.19 5.56 4.18
CA PHE A 170 4.16 4.53 4.50
C PHE A 170 5.52 4.89 3.90
N ASP A 171 6.58 4.61 4.65
CA ASP A 171 7.94 4.75 4.19
C ASP A 171 8.79 3.59 4.73
N PRO A 172 9.40 2.75 3.87
CA PRO A 172 10.15 1.57 4.30
C PRO A 172 11.30 1.82 5.27
N GLU A 173 11.87 3.02 5.29
CA GLU A 173 12.96 3.37 6.23
C GLU A 173 12.48 3.75 7.63
N THR A 174 11.20 4.08 7.80
CA THR A 174 10.66 4.54 9.09
C THR A 174 10.21 3.41 10.01
N SER A 175 10.24 2.14 9.56
CA SER A 175 10.03 0.98 10.43
C SER A 175 11.29 0.64 11.24
N THR A 176 11.76 1.60 12.05
CA THR A 176 12.76 1.34 13.10
C THR A 176 12.04 1.35 14.45
N GLY A 177 11.60 0.16 14.88
CA GLY A 177 10.87 0.00 16.13
C GLY A 177 10.31 -1.40 16.35
N GLY A 178 11.14 -2.43 16.09
CA GLY A 178 10.91 -3.76 16.62
C GLY A 178 11.87 -3.98 17.78
N ASP A 179 11.50 -3.51 18.98
CA ASP A 179 12.10 -4.00 20.21
C ASP A 179 11.97 -5.52 20.22
N ASN A 180 13.10 -6.22 20.36
CA ASN A 180 13.11 -7.59 20.86
C ASN A 180 12.58 -7.54 22.29
N PRO A 181 11.45 -8.19 22.65
CA PRO A 181 11.07 -8.33 24.05
C PRO A 181 11.71 -9.59 24.66
N ASP A 182 12.98 -9.85 24.35
CA ASP A 182 13.76 -10.96 24.92
C ASP A 182 15.25 -10.54 25.05
N GLU A 183 15.50 -9.57 25.94
CA GLU A 183 16.72 -9.49 26.77
C GLU A 183 16.32 -9.46 28.26
#